data_AF-A0A075JTU9-F1
#
_entry.id   AF-A0A075JTU9-F1
#
_cell.length_a   1.000
_cell.length_b   1.000
_cell.length_c   1.000
_cell.angle_alpha   90.00
_cell.angle_beta   90.00
_cell.angle_gamma   90.00
#
_symmetry.space_group_name_H-M   'P 1'
#
loop_
_entity.id
_entity.type
_entity.pdbx_description
1 polymer ?
#
loop_
_entity_poly.entity_id
_entity_poly.type
_entity_poly.pdbx_seq_one_letter_code
_entity_poly.pdbx_strand_id
1 'polypeptide(L)'
;MKRVIVFILVLLFVTLSACKQNENRTNSYDEEHEGIIARITELDADDEEFKYRMLVISNVDINDVLGKTEDELIELAQENDGADYDISDDMYDQDRIELNQGVKVNVYWGGEDEGESNPPVRRAEKISVIPK
;
A
#
# COMPACT_ATOMS: atom_id res chain seq x y z
N MET A 1 70.42 14.23 -6.05
CA MET A 1 70.02 13.36 -7.18
C MET A 1 68.61 12.86 -6.93
N LYS A 2 67.75 12.90 -7.96
CA LYS A 2 66.40 12.29 -8.11
C LYS A 2 65.31 12.91 -7.20
N ARG A 3 64.52 13.89 -7.66
CA ARG A 3 63.34 13.85 -8.58
C ARG A 3 62.26 12.85 -8.13
N VAL A 4 60.99 13.29 -8.32
CA VAL A 4 59.68 12.57 -8.28
C VAL A 4 58.83 13.05 -7.08
N ILE A 5 57.59 13.56 -7.14
CA ILE A 5 56.51 13.82 -8.13
C ILE A 5 55.57 14.80 -7.39
N VAL A 6 55.25 16.01 -7.85
CA VAL A 6 54.22 16.39 -8.85
C VAL A 6 52.77 16.05 -8.41
N PHE A 7 52.01 17.10 -8.10
CA PHE A 7 50.58 17.29 -8.40
C PHE A 7 49.57 16.26 -7.87
N ILE A 8 48.86 16.62 -6.79
CA ILE A 8 47.42 16.38 -6.71
C ILE A 8 46.76 17.72 -6.38
N LEU A 9 46.56 18.48 -7.46
CA LEU A 9 45.61 19.56 -7.59
C LEU A 9 44.18 18.98 -7.47
N VAL A 10 43.32 19.76 -6.80
CA VAL A 10 41.98 20.10 -7.31
C VAL A 10 41.07 18.91 -7.58
N LEU A 11 40.46 18.33 -6.54
CA LEU A 11 39.24 17.51 -6.68
C LEU A 11 38.35 17.58 -5.43
N LEU A 12 38.19 18.78 -4.85
CA LEU A 12 37.17 19.03 -3.81
C LEU A 12 36.28 20.23 -4.17
N PHE A 13 35.94 20.35 -5.45
CA PHE A 13 34.71 21.02 -5.87
C PHE A 13 33.59 19.99 -5.84
N VAL A 14 33.13 19.67 -4.62
CA VAL A 14 31.85 18.99 -4.45
C VAL A 14 30.79 20.04 -4.76
N THR A 15 30.34 20.06 -6.01
CA THR A 15 29.17 20.81 -6.42
C THR A 15 28.00 20.26 -5.62
N LEU A 16 27.52 21.03 -4.63
CA LEU A 16 26.16 20.93 -4.12
C LEU A 16 25.24 21.21 -5.30
N SER A 17 24.92 20.16 -6.06
CA SER A 17 23.76 20.12 -6.92
C SER A 17 22.57 20.33 -6.00
N ALA A 18 22.09 21.58 -5.94
CA ALA A 18 20.78 21.87 -5.42
C ALA A 18 19.80 21.04 -6.26
N CYS A 19 19.33 19.92 -5.71
CA CYS A 19 18.10 19.29 -6.16
C CYS A 19 17.00 20.32 -5.94
N LYS A 20 16.74 21.13 -6.97
CA LYS A 20 15.42 21.70 -7.18
C LYS A 20 14.50 20.50 -7.38
N GLN A 21 13.97 19.98 -6.29
CA GLN A 21 12.86 19.06 -6.33
C GLN A 21 11.65 19.87 -6.78
N ASN A 22 11.43 19.79 -8.09
CA ASN A 22 10.23 20.30 -8.73
C ASN A 22 9.10 19.37 -8.26
N GLU A 23 8.39 19.76 -7.20
CA GLU A 23 7.17 19.09 -6.75
C GLU A 23 6.08 19.31 -7.78
N ASN A 24 6.13 18.53 -8.86
CA ASN A 24 4.98 18.28 -9.68
C ASN A 24 4.33 17.03 -9.07
N ARG A 25 3.52 17.21 -8.01
CA ARG A 25 2.69 16.16 -7.43
C ARG A 25 1.63 15.78 -8.47
N THR A 26 2.06 14.97 -9.43
CA THR A 26 1.17 14.00 -10.04
C THR A 26 0.84 13.05 -8.90
N ASN A 27 -0.44 12.83 -8.58
CA ASN A 27 -0.85 11.78 -7.67
C ASN A 27 -0.41 10.45 -8.31
N SER A 28 0.84 10.09 -8.05
CA SER A 28 1.49 8.86 -8.47
C SER A 28 1.17 7.90 -7.35
N TYR A 29 0.23 7.00 -7.60
CA TYR A 29 0.14 5.80 -6.78
C TYR A 29 1.43 5.03 -7.05
N ASP A 30 2.27 4.90 -6.03
CA ASP A 30 3.58 4.29 -6.21
C ASP A 30 3.48 2.76 -6.16
N GLU A 31 2.40 2.24 -5.55
CA GLU A 31 2.15 0.81 -5.42
C GLU A 31 0.69 0.39 -5.75
N GLU A 32 0.54 -0.87 -6.17
CA GLU A 32 -0.73 -1.51 -6.53
C GLU A 32 -0.79 -2.96 -6.01
N HIS A 33 -1.95 -3.38 -5.52
CA HIS A 33 -2.22 -4.73 -5.03
C HIS A 33 -3.56 -5.21 -5.58
N GLU A 34 -3.51 -6.22 -6.43
CA GLU A 34 -4.68 -6.93 -6.97
C GLU A 34 -5.05 -8.11 -6.07
N GLY A 35 -6.30 -8.18 -5.60
CA GLY A 35 -6.73 -9.32 -4.79
C GLY A 35 -8.23 -9.39 -4.56
N ILE A 36 -8.64 -10.35 -3.75
CA ILE A 36 -10.04 -10.53 -3.32
C ILE A 36 -10.22 -9.93 -1.93
N ILE A 37 -11.29 -9.17 -1.75
CA ILE A 37 -11.73 -8.70 -0.43
C ILE A 37 -12.12 -9.92 0.41
N ALA A 38 -11.32 -10.22 1.43
CA ALA A 38 -11.57 -11.29 2.36
C ALA A 38 -12.48 -10.87 3.51
N ARG A 39 -12.36 -9.61 3.95
CA ARG A 39 -13.12 -9.05 5.08
C ARG A 39 -13.10 -7.52 5.03
N ILE A 40 -14.17 -6.91 5.54
CA ILE A 40 -14.21 -5.48 5.87
C ILE A 40 -14.70 -5.35 7.31
N THR A 41 -13.99 -4.57 8.12
CA THR A 41 -14.28 -4.32 9.54
C THR A 41 -14.38 -2.82 9.78
N GLU A 42 -15.42 -2.37 10.47
CA GLU A 42 -15.51 -0.98 10.95
C GLU A 42 -14.59 -0.82 12.17
N LEU A 43 -13.80 0.25 12.18
CA LEU A 43 -12.86 0.58 13.24
C LEU A 43 -13.53 1.52 14.25
N ASP A 44 -13.46 1.18 15.54
CA ASP A 44 -13.78 2.09 16.64
C ASP A 44 -12.61 3.08 16.86
N ALA A 45 -12.22 3.82 15.82
CA ALA A 45 -11.10 4.75 15.86
C ALA A 45 -11.57 6.20 16.07
N ASP A 46 -10.83 6.95 16.89
CA ASP A 46 -10.94 8.43 16.97
C ASP A 46 -10.43 9.13 15.70
N ASP A 47 -9.86 8.37 14.76
CA ASP A 47 -9.44 8.85 13.46
C ASP A 47 -10.67 9.03 12.56
N GLU A 48 -11.18 10.26 12.51
CA GLU A 48 -12.37 10.60 11.74
C GLU A 48 -12.21 10.34 10.22
N GLU A 49 -10.97 10.19 9.73
CA GLU A 49 -10.67 10.00 8.32
C GLU A 49 -10.79 8.52 7.91
N PHE A 50 -10.25 7.58 8.68
CA PHE A 50 -10.20 6.15 8.34
C PHE A 50 -11.08 5.29 9.25
N LYS A 51 -12.29 4.98 8.77
CA LYS A 51 -13.31 4.26 9.55
C LYS A 51 -13.37 2.76 9.30
N TYR A 52 -12.75 2.28 8.23
CA TYR A 52 -12.86 0.88 7.82
C TYR A 52 -11.49 0.25 7.60
N ARG A 53 -11.37 -1.05 7.87
CA ARG A 53 -10.23 -1.88 7.53
C ARG A 53 -10.64 -3.01 6.61
N MET A 54 -9.98 -3.13 5.48
CA MET A 54 -10.26 -4.13 4.45
C MET A 54 -9.06 -5.07 4.27
N LEU A 55 -9.28 -6.36 4.50
CA LEU A 55 -8.31 -7.40 4.20
C LEU A 55 -8.44 -7.80 2.73
N VAL A 56 -7.37 -7.67 1.96
CA VAL A 56 -7.28 -8.07 0.56
C VAL A 56 -6.22 -9.15 0.42
N ILE A 57 -6.54 -10.24 -0.27
CA ILE A 57 -5.65 -11.40 -0.43
C ILE A 57 -5.40 -11.65 -1.92
N SER A 58 -4.13 -11.73 -2.30
CA SER A 58 -3.69 -12.04 -3.67
C SER A 58 -3.86 -13.53 -3.98
N ASN A 59 -3.92 -13.88 -5.28
CA ASN A 59 -3.82 -15.27 -5.77
C ASN A 59 -4.81 -16.31 -5.20
N VAL A 60 -5.93 -15.88 -4.62
CA VAL A 60 -7.00 -16.75 -4.12
C VAL A 60 -8.28 -16.60 -4.94
N ASP A 61 -9.17 -17.59 -4.87
CA ASP A 61 -10.52 -17.54 -5.43
C ASP A 61 -11.55 -17.11 -4.38
N ILE A 62 -12.72 -16.68 -4.83
CA ILE A 62 -13.84 -16.34 -3.93
C ILE A 62 -14.21 -17.50 -2.99
N ASN A 63 -14.12 -18.74 -3.47
CA ASN A 63 -14.44 -19.91 -2.66
C ASN A 63 -13.40 -20.17 -1.55
N ASP A 64 -12.20 -19.62 -1.68
CA ASP A 64 -11.15 -19.76 -0.67
C ASP A 64 -11.40 -18.81 0.51
N VAL A 65 -12.12 -17.71 0.33
CA VAL A 65 -12.40 -16.73 1.40
C VAL A 65 -13.77 -16.92 2.06
N LEU A 66 -14.76 -17.42 1.31
CA LEU A 66 -16.14 -17.52 1.79
C LEU A 66 -16.26 -18.54 2.93
N GLY A 67 -16.86 -18.11 4.04
CA GLY A 67 -17.16 -18.97 5.19
C GLY A 67 -15.97 -19.29 6.11
N LYS A 68 -14.80 -18.70 5.85
CA LYS A 68 -13.66 -18.75 6.78
C LYS A 68 -13.87 -17.86 7.99
N THR A 69 -13.30 -18.27 9.10
CA THR A 69 -13.15 -17.46 10.31
C THR A 69 -12.08 -16.38 10.13
N GLU A 70 -12.05 -15.41 11.03
CA GLU A 70 -11.03 -14.36 11.04
C GLU A 70 -9.60 -14.91 11.07
N ASP A 71 -9.31 -15.86 11.97
CA ASP A 71 -7.98 -16.45 12.10
C ASP A 71 -7.56 -17.17 10.80
N GLU A 72 -8.49 -17.91 10.17
CA GLU A 72 -8.24 -18.60 8.90
C GLU A 72 -8.02 -17.63 7.73
N LEU A 73 -8.65 -16.46 7.75
CA LEU A 73 -8.42 -15.41 6.75
C LEU A 73 -7.08 -14.72 6.94
N ILE A 74 -6.66 -14.52 8.20
CA ILE A 74 -5.34 -13.96 8.53
C ILE A 74 -4.24 -14.94 8.08
N GLU A 75 -4.37 -16.23 8.40
CA GLU A 75 -3.44 -17.26 7.93
C GLU A 75 -3.37 -17.29 6.40
N LEU A 76 -4.52 -17.28 5.72
CA LEU A 76 -4.59 -17.25 4.25
C LEU A 76 -3.90 -16.01 3.67
N ALA A 77 -4.07 -14.84 4.30
CA ALA A 77 -3.42 -13.60 3.90
C ALA A 77 -1.90 -13.69 4.05
N GLN A 78 -1.40 -14.21 5.17
CA GLN A 78 0.03 -14.38 5.40
C GLN A 78 0.69 -15.33 4.39
N GLU A 79 -0.05 -16.35 3.93
CA GLU A 79 0.43 -17.31 2.93
C GLU A 79 0.38 -16.77 1.49
N ASN A 80 -0.51 -15.81 1.20
CA ASN A 80 -0.84 -15.38 -0.16
C ASN A 80 -0.70 -13.87 -0.38
N ASP A 81 0.32 -13.25 0.23
CA ASP A 81 0.65 -11.82 0.05
C ASP A 81 -0.56 -10.90 0.29
N GLY A 82 -1.33 -11.21 1.33
CA GLY A 82 -2.47 -10.41 1.74
C GLY A 82 -2.06 -9.22 2.60
N ALA A 83 -2.88 -8.18 2.58
CA ALA A 83 -2.65 -6.94 3.31
C ALA A 83 -3.97 -6.35 3.81
N ASP A 84 -3.92 -5.72 4.98
CA ASP A 84 -4.99 -4.90 5.50
C ASP A 84 -4.84 -3.47 4.99
N TYR A 85 -5.96 -2.86 4.59
CA TYR A 85 -6.03 -1.49 4.12
C TYR A 85 -7.00 -0.68 4.98
N ASP A 86 -6.50 0.40 5.57
CA ASP A 86 -7.33 1.43 6.17
C ASP A 86 -7.99 2.25 5.05
N ILE A 87 -9.31 2.38 5.14
CA ILE A 87 -10.17 2.99 4.14
C ILE A 87 -11.01 4.07 4.80
N SER A 88 -11.10 5.21 4.14
CA SER A 88 -11.94 6.32 4.53
C SER A 88 -13.40 6.12 4.15
N ASP A 89 -14.28 6.84 4.85
CA ASP A 89 -15.73 6.77 4.66
C ASP A 89 -16.16 7.10 3.21
N ASP A 90 -15.48 8.06 2.57
CA ASP A 90 -15.77 8.48 1.20
C ASP A 90 -15.37 7.44 0.13
N MET A 91 -14.41 6.56 0.44
CA MET A 91 -14.03 5.44 -0.41
C MET A 91 -14.94 4.22 -0.23
N TYR A 92 -15.43 4.00 1.00
CA TYR A 92 -16.30 2.87 1.33
C TYR A 92 -17.77 3.10 0.96
N ASP A 93 -18.16 4.31 0.55
CA ASP A 93 -19.52 4.67 0.15
C ASP A 93 -20.17 3.58 -0.74
N GLN A 94 -21.04 2.78 -0.11
CA GLN A 94 -21.65 1.58 -0.70
C GLN A 94 -22.60 1.94 -1.85
N ASP A 95 -23.10 3.17 -1.90
CA ASP A 95 -23.94 3.65 -2.99
C ASP A 95 -23.11 3.94 -4.25
N ARG A 96 -21.79 4.07 -4.12
CA ARG A 96 -20.86 4.40 -5.22
C ARG A 96 -20.03 3.20 -5.67
N ILE A 97 -19.60 2.34 -4.74
CA ILE A 97 -18.72 1.21 -5.01
C ILE A 97 -19.14 0.01 -4.14
N GLU A 98 -19.45 -1.13 -4.78
CA GLU A 98 -19.79 -2.37 -4.08
C GLU A 98 -18.53 -3.04 -3.51
N LEU A 99 -18.07 -2.61 -2.33
CA LEU A 99 -17.01 -3.27 -1.58
C LEU A 99 -17.60 -4.32 -0.64
N ASN A 100 -17.57 -5.58 -1.07
CA ASN A 100 -18.08 -6.72 -0.30
C ASN A 100 -17.08 -7.88 -0.31
N GLN A 101 -17.20 -8.79 0.66
CA GLN A 101 -16.41 -10.02 0.67
C GLN A 101 -16.58 -10.78 -0.66
N GLY A 102 -15.47 -11.23 -1.24
CA GLY A 102 -15.43 -11.96 -2.50
C GLY A 102 -15.38 -11.08 -3.76
N VAL A 103 -15.41 -9.75 -3.62
CA VAL A 103 -15.18 -8.83 -4.74
C VAL A 103 -13.68 -8.75 -5.04
N LYS A 104 -13.34 -8.77 -6.33
CA LYS A 104 -11.96 -8.57 -6.79
C LYS A 104 -11.68 -7.08 -6.95
N VAL A 105 -10.54 -6.61 -6.44
CA VAL A 105 -10.17 -5.19 -6.42
C VAL A 105 -8.70 -4.99 -6.75
N ASN A 106 -8.37 -3.79 -7.24
CA ASN A 106 -7.03 -3.20 -7.15
C ASN A 106 -7.05 -2.12 -6.07
N VAL A 107 -6.14 -2.24 -5.12
CA VAL A 107 -5.88 -1.23 -4.10
C VAL A 107 -4.59 -0.53 -4.42
N TYR A 108 -4.63 0.80 -4.40
CA TYR A 108 -3.49 1.66 -4.64
C TYR A 108 -3.15 2.40 -3.36
N TRP A 109 -1.85 2.49 -3.06
CA TRP A 109 -1.34 3.27 -1.94
C TRP A 109 -0.08 4.02 -2.38
N GLY A 110 0.32 4.98 -1.55
CA GLY A 110 1.57 5.71 -1.68
C GLY A 110 2.00 6.18 -0.29
N GLY A 111 3.25 5.91 0.09
CA GLY A 111 3.83 6.44 1.33
C GLY A 111 4.64 5.45 2.16
N GLU A 112 5.34 5.99 3.17
CA GLU A 112 6.25 5.26 4.06
C GLU A 112 5.56 4.63 5.28
N ASP A 113 4.22 4.70 5.36
CA ASP A 113 3.42 4.27 6.52
C ASP A 113 3.08 2.77 6.47
N GLU A 114 4.08 1.92 6.21
CA GLU A 114 3.95 0.47 6.40
C GLU A 114 4.32 0.12 7.86
N GLY A 115 3.34 -0.34 8.63
CA GLY A 115 3.61 -0.89 9.97
C GLY A 115 4.29 -2.27 9.88
N GLU A 116 5.01 -2.68 10.94
CA GLU A 116 5.66 -4.01 11.04
C GLU A 116 4.67 -5.18 11.29
N SER A 117 3.41 -5.07 10.85
CA SER A 117 2.39 -6.11 11.06
C SER A 117 2.47 -7.22 10.00
N ASN A 118 1.89 -8.37 10.30
CA ASN A 118 1.72 -9.47 9.35
C ASN A 118 0.31 -10.08 9.47
N PRO A 119 -0.61 -9.85 8.52
CA PRO A 119 -0.41 -9.11 7.26
C PRO A 119 -0.06 -7.62 7.47
N PRO A 120 0.65 -6.98 6.54
CA PRO A 120 0.96 -5.55 6.61
C PRO A 120 -0.33 -4.73 6.59
N VAL A 121 -0.34 -3.64 7.36
CA VAL A 121 -1.42 -2.64 7.35
C VAL A 121 -0.93 -1.41 6.59
N ARG A 122 -1.75 -0.94 5.64
CA ARG A 122 -1.46 0.20 4.75
C ARG A 122 -2.66 1.15 4.71
N ARG A 123 -2.46 2.40 4.31
CA ARG A 123 -3.57 3.32 4.00
C ARG A 123 -3.88 3.26 2.51
N ALA A 124 -5.13 2.96 2.16
CA ALA A 124 -5.56 3.01 0.76
C ALA A 124 -5.71 4.47 0.32
N GLU A 125 -5.17 4.80 -0.85
CA GLU A 125 -5.43 6.09 -1.50
C GLU A 125 -6.49 5.97 -2.61
N LYS A 126 -6.67 4.77 -3.16
CA LYS A 126 -7.71 4.48 -4.15
C LYS A 126 -8.02 2.99 -4.21
N ILE A 127 -9.29 2.67 -4.45
CA ILE A 127 -9.75 1.30 -4.70
C ILE A 127 -10.46 1.28 -6.05
N SER A 128 -10.22 0.24 -6.85
CA SER A 128 -10.90 -0.01 -8.12
C SER A 128 -11.45 -1.43 -8.13
N VAL A 129 -12.77 -1.56 -8.31
CA VAL A 129 -13.40 -2.88 -8.45
C VAL A 129 -13.11 -3.47 -9.83
N ILE A 130 -12.68 -4.72 -9.85
CA ILE A 130 -12.47 -5.48 -11.08
C ILE A 130 -13.75 -6.30 -11.35
N PRO A 131 -14.47 -6.01 -12.45
CA PRO A 131 -15.66 -6.76 -12.80
C PRO A 131 -15.33 -8.24 -13.10
N LYS A 132 -16.27 -9.12 -12.78
CA LYS A 132 -16.20 -10.56 -13.07
C LYS A 132 -16.28 -10.86 -14.57
#